data_AF-A0A099PFV3-F1
#
_entry.id   AF-A0A099PFV3-F1
#
_cell.length_a   1.000
_cell.length_b   1.000
_cell.length_c   1.000
_cell.angle_alpha   90.00
_cell.angle_beta   90.00
_cell.angle_gamma   90.00
#
_symmetry.space_group_name_H-M   'P 1'
#
loop_
_entity.id
_entity.type
_entity.pdbx_description
1 polymer ?
#
loop_
_entity_poly.entity_id
_entity_poly.type
_entity_poly.pdbx_seq_one_letter_code
_entity_poly.pdbx_strand_id
1 'polypeptide(L)'
;MDEQATDLSEYLSQHHEELNAYLSGLFGSANFANEITQDLLFYLWNSPVKLCVGNPMAQLLSMANRLGQYRKRQRISTGLYIPQRQPRTPSVLNY
;
A
#
# COMPACT_ATOMS: atom_id res chain seq x y z
N MET A 1 4.53 35.93 3.58
CA MET A 1 5.68 35.05 3.84
C MET A 1 5.38 33.77 3.10
N ASP A 2 6.08 33.56 1.99
CA ASP A 2 5.89 32.43 1.10
C ASP A 2 6.20 31.13 1.85
N GLU A 3 5.16 30.36 2.13
CA GLU A 3 5.30 28.96 2.55
C GLU A 3 6.08 28.25 1.45
N GLN A 4 7.34 27.89 1.72
CA GLN A 4 8.06 26.91 0.90
C GLN A 4 7.34 25.57 1.07
N ALA A 5 6.23 25.40 0.36
CA ALA A 5 5.55 24.13 0.23
C ALA A 5 6.47 23.26 -0.63
N THR A 6 7.38 22.50 0.00
CA THR A 6 8.19 21.53 -0.74
C THR A 6 7.27 20.50 -1.37
N ASP A 7 7.40 20.34 -2.68
CA ASP A 7 6.60 19.42 -3.46
C ASP A 7 7.02 17.99 -3.13
N LEU A 8 6.10 17.22 -2.54
CA LEU A 8 6.33 15.83 -2.17
C LEU A 8 6.58 14.93 -3.37
N SER A 9 6.04 15.26 -4.54
CA SER A 9 6.25 14.49 -5.77
C SER A 9 7.70 14.65 -6.25
N GLU A 10 8.20 15.89 -6.27
CA GLU A 10 9.59 16.20 -6.62
C GLU A 10 10.54 15.58 -5.60
N TYR A 11 10.27 15.76 -4.30
CA TYR A 11 11.09 15.17 -3.25
C TYR A 11 11.13 13.64 -3.34
N LEU A 12 9.98 12.98 -3.53
CA LEU A 12 9.94 11.52 -3.67
C LEU A 12 10.70 11.06 -4.91
N SER A 13 10.64 11.81 -6.02
CA SER A 13 11.38 11.46 -7.24
C SER A 13 12.90 11.39 -7.02
N GLN A 14 13.44 12.19 -6.09
CA GLN A 14 14.87 12.20 -5.75
C GLN A 14 15.24 11.14 -4.70
N HIS A 15 14.31 10.77 -3.81
CA HIS A 15 14.56 9.87 -2.68
C HIS A 15 13.82 8.52 -2.79
N HIS A 16 13.33 8.13 -3.97
CA HIS A 16 12.53 6.93 -4.15
C HIS A 16 13.30 5.63 -3.83
N GLU A 17 14.61 5.60 -4.05
CA GLU A 17 15.46 4.45 -3.71
C GLU A 17 15.54 4.23 -2.20
N GLU A 18 15.70 5.29 -1.41
CA GLU A 18 15.72 5.24 0.05
C GLU A 18 14.37 4.74 0.60
N LEU A 19 13.27 5.28 0.05
CA LEU A 19 11.93 4.84 0.43
C LEU A 19 11.74 3.36 0.08
N ASN A 20 12.13 2.93 -1.11
CA ASN A 20 12.02 1.54 -1.55
C ASN A 20 12.83 0.60 -0.64
N ALA A 21 14.08 0.95 -0.32
CA ALA A 21 14.92 0.16 0.59
C ALA A 21 14.27 0.00 1.97
N TYR A 22 13.72 1.07 2.54
CA TYR A 22 13.00 1.01 3.81
C TYR A 22 11.77 0.10 3.73
N LEU A 23 10.94 0.27 2.71
CA LEU A 23 9.72 -0.52 2.53
C LEU A 23 10.02 -1.99 2.25
N SER A 24 11.12 -2.27 1.54
CA SER A 24 11.60 -3.63 1.28
C SER A 24 11.95 -4.34 2.60
N GLY A 25 12.64 -3.65 3.50
CA GLY A 25 12.90 -4.13 4.86
C GLY A 25 11.63 -4.30 5.69
N LEU A 26 10.70 -3.34 5.62
CA LEU A 26 9.45 -3.36 6.38
C LEU A 26 8.51 -4.50 5.96
N PHE A 27 8.38 -4.75 4.65
CA PHE A 27 7.45 -5.73 4.10
C PHE A 27 8.08 -7.07 3.74
N GLY A 28 9.41 -7.17 3.74
CA GLY A 28 10.16 -8.37 3.38
C GLY A 28 10.06 -8.72 1.89
N SER A 29 9.78 -7.74 1.02
CA SER A 29 9.62 -7.96 -0.42
C SER A 29 9.96 -6.71 -1.23
N ALA A 30 11.05 -6.79 -2.00
CA ALA A 30 11.49 -5.71 -2.88
C ALA A 30 10.47 -5.40 -4.00
N ASN A 31 9.84 -6.43 -4.57
CA ASN A 31 8.81 -6.24 -5.60
C ASN A 31 7.60 -5.51 -5.04
N PHE A 32 7.14 -5.89 -3.84
CA PHE A 32 6.03 -5.21 -3.19
C PHE A 32 6.38 -3.78 -2.79
N ALA A 33 7.58 -3.55 -2.27
CA ALA A 33 8.08 -2.21 -1.98
C ALA A 33 8.07 -1.33 -3.24
N ASN A 34 8.55 -1.85 -4.37
CA ASN A 34 8.53 -1.14 -5.64
C ASN A 34 7.10 -0.80 -6.10
N GLU A 35 6.15 -1.74 -5.99
CA GLU A 35 4.73 -1.46 -6.29
C GLU A 35 4.20 -0.29 -5.45
N ILE A 36 4.46 -0.28 -4.14
CA ILE A 36 4.00 0.78 -3.23
C ILE A 36 4.66 2.12 -3.56
N THR A 37 5.96 2.14 -3.85
CA THR A 37 6.69 3.35 -4.22
C THR A 37 6.16 3.95 -5.52
N GLN A 38 5.91 3.13 -6.54
CA GLN A 38 5.35 3.58 -7.83
C GLN A 38 3.92 4.10 -7.68
N ASP A 39 3.07 3.41 -6.92
CA ASP A 39 1.71 3.88 -6.63
C ASP A 39 1.74 5.25 -5.93
N LEU A 40 2.67 5.44 -4.99
CA LEU A 40 2.80 6.68 -4.24
C LEU A 40 3.29 7.83 -5.13
N LEU A 41 4.27 7.58 -6.01
CA LEU A 41 4.70 8.54 -7.04
C LEU A 41 3.54 8.96 -7.93
N PHE A 42 2.79 7.99 -8.44
CA PHE A 42 1.62 8.25 -9.27
C PHE A 42 0.57 9.08 -8.53
N TYR A 43 0.29 8.75 -7.27
CA TYR A 43 -0.67 9.49 -6.45
C TYR A 43 -0.24 10.95 -6.24
N LEU A 44 1.01 11.19 -5.85
CA LEU A 44 1.54 12.52 -5.58
C LEU A 44 1.60 13.39 -6.84
N TRP A 45 1.87 12.78 -8.00
CA TRP A 45 1.84 13.49 -9.27
C TRP A 45 0.44 14.02 -9.64
N ASN A 46 -0.61 13.32 -9.22
CA ASN A 46 -2.00 13.62 -9.58
C ASN A 46 -2.79 14.32 -8.47
N SER A 47 -2.20 14.54 -7.30
CA SER A 47 -2.90 15.12 -6.15
C SER A 47 -1.99 16.07 -5.38
N PRO A 48 -2.34 17.36 -5.28
CA PRO A 48 -1.55 18.32 -4.52
C PRO A 48 -1.66 18.00 -3.02
N VAL A 49 -0.62 17.36 -2.48
CA VAL A 49 -0.51 17.06 -1.05
C VAL A 49 0.29 18.18 -0.40
N LYS A 50 -0.36 18.91 0.51
CA LYS A 50 0.35 19.87 1.36
C LYS A 50 1.24 19.10 2.32
N LEU A 51 2.52 19.50 2.40
CA LEU A 51 3.36 19.08 3.51
C LEU A 51 2.72 19.52 4.82
N CYS A 52 2.49 18.58 5.71
CA CYS A 52 2.22 18.92 7.10
C CYS A 52 3.59 19.26 7.71
N VAL A 53 3.81 20.54 8.01
CA VAL A 53 4.98 21.12 8.70
C VAL A 53 5.86 20.05 9.36
N GLY A 54 7.02 19.71 8.75
CA GLY A 54 7.85 18.59 9.23
C GLY A 54 8.77 17.96 8.17
N ASN A 55 9.26 16.75 8.47
CA ASN A 55 10.18 15.99 7.62
C ASN A 55 9.42 15.31 6.45
N PRO A 56 9.70 15.66 5.18
CA PRO A 56 9.04 15.08 4.00
C PRO A 56 9.14 13.55 3.93
N MET A 57 10.29 12.99 4.26
CA MET A 57 10.50 11.53 4.27
C MET A 57 9.60 10.84 5.30
N ALA A 58 9.40 11.44 6.48
CA ALA A 58 8.52 10.87 7.49
C ALA A 58 7.05 10.83 7.02
N GLN A 59 6.60 11.86 6.30
CA GLN A 59 5.27 11.90 5.71
C GLN A 59 5.13 10.83 4.61
N LEU A 60 6.13 10.71 3.73
CA LEU A 60 6.17 9.68 2.68
C LEU A 60 6.13 8.26 3.25
N LEU A 61 6.93 7.99 4.29
CA LEU A 61 6.95 6.71 4.99
C LEU A 61 5.58 6.36 5.60
N SER A 62 4.91 7.34 6.21
CA SER A 62 3.57 7.17 6.77
C SER A 62 2.54 6.83 5.68
N MET A 63 2.55 7.56 4.57
CA MET A 63 1.67 7.32 3.42
C MET A 63 1.93 5.95 2.79
N ALA A 64 3.19 5.61 2.52
CA ALA A 64 3.60 4.33 1.94
C ALA A 64 3.24 3.14 2.84
N ASN A 65 3.50 3.23 4.14
CA ASN A 65 3.14 2.18 5.09
C ASN A 65 1.63 1.96 5.10
N ARG A 66 0.82 3.03 5.17
CA ARG A 66 -0.64 2.93 5.14
C ARG A 66 -1.14 2.24 3.86
N LEU A 67 -0.57 2.61 2.71
CA LEU A 67 -0.91 1.99 1.42
C LEU A 67 -0.52 0.50 1.37
N GLY A 68 0.69 0.17 1.81
CA GLY A 68 1.18 -1.21 1.84
C GLY A 68 0.37 -2.11 2.77
N GLN A 69 0.03 -1.63 3.98
CA GLN A 69 -0.82 -2.37 4.92
C GLN A 69 -2.22 -2.61 4.34
N TYR A 70 -2.79 -1.60 3.67
CA TYR A 70 -4.08 -1.73 3.00
C TYR A 70 -4.05 -2.80 1.90
N ARG A 71 -3.05 -2.77 1.02
CA ARG A 71 -2.89 -3.79 -0.05
C ARG A 71 -2.63 -5.19 0.50
N LYS A 72 -1.84 -5.34 1.58
CA LYS A 72 -1.66 -6.64 2.25
C LYS A 72 -2.99 -7.18 2.77
N ARG A 73 -3.82 -6.35 3.39
CA ARG A 73 -5.15 -6.74 3.88
C ARG A 73 -6.10 -7.13 2.76
N GLN A 74 -6.11 -6.39 1.65
CA GLN A 74 -6.93 -6.73 0.49
C GLN A 74 -6.58 -8.11 -0.09
N ARG A 75 -5.28 -8.41 -0.26
CA ARG A 75 -4.82 -9.72 -0.77
C ARG A 75 -5.33 -10.88 0.09
N ILE A 76 -5.36 -10.71 1.41
CA ILE A 76 -5.89 -11.71 2.35
C ILE A 76 -7.42 -11.82 2.22
N SER A 77 -8.13 -10.69 2.08
CA SER A 77 -9.59 -10.66 1.99
C SER A 77 -10.14 -11.27 0.69
N THR A 78 -9.43 -11.17 -0.44
CA THR A 78 -9.85 -11.79 -1.71
C THR A 78 -9.50 -13.27 -1.81
N GLY A 79 -8.71 -13.82 -0.88
CA GLY A 79 -8.32 -15.23 -0.87
C GLY A 79 -9.30 -16.19 -0.18
N LEU A 80 -10.38 -15.69 0.44
CA LEU A 80 -11.28 -16.52 1.27
C LEU A 80 -12.77 -16.18 1.04
N TYR A 81 -13.27 -16.45 -0.17
CA TYR A 81 -14.68 -16.77 -0.34
C TYR A 81 -14.87 -17.86 -1.39
N ILE A 82 -14.46 -19.08 -1.05
CA ILE A 82 -15.04 -20.29 -1.67
C ILE A 82 -16.26 -20.62 -0.80
N PRO A 83 -17.51 -20.39 -1.24
CA PRO A 83 -18.62 -21.03 -0.59
C PRO A 83 -18.45 -22.54 -0.83
N GLN A 84 -17.96 -23.27 0.17
CA GLN A 84 -18.05 -24.72 0.19
C GLN A 84 -19.54 -25.06 0.09
N ARG A 85 -20.00 -25.37 -1.12
CA ARG A 85 -21.24 -26.11 -1.30
C ARG A 85 -21.03 -27.43 -0.56
N GLN A 86 -21.63 -27.55 0.62
CA GLN A 86 -21.78 -28.85 1.27
C GLN A 86 -22.34 -29.82 0.22
N PRO A 87 -21.67 -30.95 -0.06
CA PRO A 87 -22.33 -32.01 -0.79
C PRO A 87 -23.53 -32.43 0.05
N ARG A 88 -24.74 -32.13 -0.44
CA ARG A 88 -25.97 -32.67 0.13
C ARG A 88 -25.78 -34.19 0.12
N THR A 89 -25.64 -34.76 1.30
CA THR A 89 -25.66 -36.21 1.48
C THR A 89 -26.97 -36.73 0.89
N PRO A 90 -26.94 -37.76 0.02
CA PRO A 90 -28.16 -38.46 -0.33
C PRO A 90 -28.60 -39.21 0.92
N SER A 91 -29.66 -38.75 1.57
CA SER A 91 -30.34 -39.51 2.61
C SER A 91 -30.93 -40.77 1.96
N VAL A 92 -30.22 -41.88 2.14
CA VAL A 92 -30.71 -43.22 1.82
C VAL A 92 -31.86 -43.56 2.76
N LEU A 93 -32.90 -44.17 2.18
CA LEU A 93 -34.12 -44.77 2.71
C LEU A 93 -34.08 -45.20 4.19
N ASN A 94 -35.24 -45.12 4.87
CA ASN A 94 -35.75 -46.28 5.62
C ASN A 94 -37.26 -46.22 5.95
N TYR A 95 -37.91 -47.34 5.62
CA TYR A 95 -39.25 -47.88 5.91
C TYR A 95 -40.49 -47.22 5.30
#